data_AF-A0A923HKG7-F1
#
_entry.id   AF-A0A923HKG7-F1
#
_cell.length_a   1.000
_cell.length_b   1.000
_cell.length_c   1.000
_cell.angle_alpha   90.00
_cell.angle_beta   90.00
_cell.angle_gamma   90.00
#
_symmetry.space_group_name_H-M   'P 1'
#
loop_
_entity.id
_entity.type
_entity.pdbx_description
1 polymer ?
#
loop_
_entity_poly.entity_id
_entity_poly.type
_entity_poly.pdbx_seq_one_letter_code
_entity_poly.pdbx_strand_id
1 'polypeptide(L)'
;MLIENLNDQLAQYRATWFIRQSRYRSLLLAMPPSLFMYWQKTAQFEFPGIPQNAFFFAQASEGLMKFFDCVTCSQQACALPSKAADSVWHAWNKFSSISLDKFCMEHFGRTIPHIEHSDMPGSIENALAVCLVTARRLDGISEVSSEVPSLFTLDLRLKMPYGYAYQHIADRLGFQPMTSKGKASGSMHFPHSFQPAQLLALGLINQYTFEQLLQPSLASNRNRAASKTNHSSSDGSSCGSFSIDSGSSSDCSPGHSGDCGGSSCGSSCGSSCGGGCGSS
;
A
#
# COMPACT_ATOMS: atom_id res chain seq x y z
N MET A 1 -34.74 1.77 5.67
CA MET A 1 -34.97 3.23 5.73
C MET A 1 -34.31 3.93 6.91
N LEU A 2 -34.72 3.77 8.17
CA LEU A 2 -34.15 4.56 9.28
C LEU A 2 -32.67 4.21 9.60
N ILE A 3 -32.30 2.94 9.48
CA ILE A 3 -30.92 2.45 9.71
C ILE A 3 -29.96 2.83 8.56
N GLU A 4 -30.42 2.78 7.31
CA GLU A 4 -29.60 3.16 6.14
C GLU A 4 -29.25 4.65 6.19
N ASN A 5 -30.21 5.51 6.54
CA ASN A 5 -30.01 6.95 6.71
C ASN A 5 -28.97 7.25 7.82
N LEU A 6 -29.02 6.55 8.94
CA LEU A 6 -28.03 6.71 10.02
C LEU A 6 -26.62 6.29 9.61
N ASN A 7 -26.47 5.19 8.85
CA ASN A 7 -25.18 4.75 8.35
C ASN A 7 -24.57 5.76 7.37
N ASP A 8 -25.39 6.34 6.50
CA ASP A 8 -24.94 7.37 5.54
C ASP A 8 -24.54 8.66 6.26
N GLN A 9 -25.31 9.11 7.25
CA GLN A 9 -24.96 10.27 8.08
C GLN A 9 -23.66 10.06 8.84
N LEU A 10 -23.48 8.88 9.44
CA LEU A 10 -22.25 8.50 10.12
C LEU A 10 -21.05 8.47 9.15
N ALA A 11 -21.24 7.95 7.94
CA ALA A 11 -20.21 7.95 6.91
C ALA A 11 -19.84 9.38 6.47
N GLN A 12 -20.82 10.27 6.30
CA GLN A 12 -20.57 11.69 5.98
C GLN A 12 -19.81 12.42 7.10
N TYR A 13 -20.18 12.17 8.36
CA TYR A 13 -19.48 12.74 9.51
C TYR A 13 -18.03 12.25 9.56
N ARG A 14 -17.80 10.94 9.40
CA ARG A 14 -16.46 10.35 9.34
C ARG A 14 -15.63 10.90 8.18
N ALA A 15 -16.23 11.05 7.01
CA ALA A 15 -15.58 11.66 5.83
C ALA A 15 -15.14 13.09 6.13
N THR A 16 -16.02 13.90 6.71
CA THR A 16 -15.71 15.30 7.06
C THR A 16 -14.59 15.37 8.09
N TRP A 17 -14.64 14.54 9.13
CA TRP A 17 -13.59 14.48 10.14
C TRP A 17 -12.25 14.04 9.56
N PHE A 18 -12.27 13.02 8.69
CA PHE A 18 -11.09 12.53 7.98
C PHE A 18 -10.45 13.61 7.10
N ILE A 19 -11.24 14.30 6.26
CA ILE A 19 -10.74 15.39 5.40
C ILE A 19 -10.09 16.50 6.24
N ARG A 20 -10.65 16.81 7.42
CA ARG A 20 -10.09 17.83 8.32
C ARG A 20 -8.71 17.47 8.86
N GLN A 21 -8.45 16.19 9.09
CA GLN A 21 -7.18 15.68 9.61
C GLN A 21 -6.16 15.34 8.50
N SER A 22 -6.61 15.25 7.25
CA SER A 22 -5.77 14.90 6.11
C SER A 22 -4.74 15.98 5.81
N ARG A 23 -3.51 15.58 5.47
CA ARG A 23 -2.50 16.50 4.90
C ARG A 23 -2.94 17.09 3.55
N TYR A 24 -3.86 16.40 2.87
CA TYR A 24 -4.41 16.79 1.57
C TYR A 24 -5.70 17.59 1.69
N ARG A 25 -6.04 18.11 2.88
CA ARG A 25 -7.30 18.81 3.14
C ARG A 25 -7.66 19.85 2.09
N SER A 26 -6.72 20.73 1.72
CA SER A 26 -6.97 21.79 0.73
C SER A 26 -7.34 21.21 -0.64
N LEU A 27 -6.62 20.19 -1.09
CA LEU A 27 -6.86 19.49 -2.36
C LEU A 27 -8.21 18.77 -2.35
N LEU A 28 -8.52 18.05 -1.27
CA LEU A 28 -9.77 17.33 -1.12
C LEU A 28 -10.99 18.26 -1.11
N LEU A 29 -10.86 19.46 -0.54
CA LEU A 29 -11.91 20.48 -0.55
C LEU A 29 -12.05 21.20 -1.91
N ALA A 30 -11.00 21.20 -2.73
CA ALA A 30 -11.01 21.79 -4.06
C ALA A 30 -11.56 20.83 -5.15
N MET A 31 -11.76 19.55 -4.82
CA MET A 31 -12.42 18.60 -5.72
C MET A 31 -13.86 19.04 -6.06
N PRO A 32 -14.37 18.78 -7.28
CA PRO A 32 -15.73 19.15 -7.65
C PRO A 32 -16.76 18.54 -6.69
N PRO A 33 -17.68 19.33 -6.09
CA PRO A 33 -18.65 18.80 -5.12
C PRO A 33 -19.56 17.70 -5.68
N SER A 34 -19.85 17.74 -6.98
CA SER A 34 -20.66 16.73 -7.68
C SER A 34 -19.92 15.44 -8.00
N LEU A 35 -18.59 15.40 -7.86
CA LEU A 35 -17.78 14.23 -8.20
C LEU A 35 -18.13 13.03 -7.33
N PHE A 36 -18.36 13.24 -6.02
CA PHE A 36 -18.79 12.15 -5.13
C PHE A 36 -20.10 11.53 -5.61
N MET A 37 -21.10 12.34 -5.96
CA MET A 37 -22.41 11.85 -6.43
C MET A 37 -22.29 11.11 -7.77
N TYR A 38 -21.38 11.54 -8.64
CA TYR A 38 -21.09 10.85 -9.89
C TYR A 38 -20.42 9.49 -9.61
N TRP A 39 -19.29 9.49 -8.88
CA TRP A 39 -18.56 8.28 -8.49
C TRP A 39 -19.46 7.27 -7.77
N GLN A 40 -20.31 7.74 -6.84
CA GLN A 40 -21.24 6.89 -6.11
C GLN A 40 -22.16 6.10 -7.06
N LYS A 41 -22.63 6.72 -8.14
CA LYS A 41 -23.51 6.08 -9.13
C LYS A 41 -22.76 5.16 -10.09
N THR A 42 -21.52 5.52 -10.46
CA THR A 42 -20.82 4.87 -11.58
C THR A 42 -19.76 3.86 -11.16
N ALA A 43 -19.16 3.99 -9.97
CA ALA A 43 -17.99 3.19 -9.59
C ALA A 43 -18.26 1.68 -9.58
N GLN A 44 -19.46 1.25 -9.19
CA GLN A 44 -19.83 -0.17 -9.13
C GLN A 44 -19.83 -0.89 -10.49
N PHE A 45 -19.99 -0.15 -11.59
CA PHE A 45 -20.01 -0.76 -12.93
C PHE A 45 -18.62 -1.22 -13.36
N GLU A 46 -17.58 -0.54 -12.89
CA GLU A 46 -16.17 -0.82 -13.19
C GLU A 46 -15.50 -1.58 -12.04
N PHE A 47 -15.94 -1.34 -10.81
CA PHE A 47 -15.42 -1.96 -9.59
C PHE A 47 -16.56 -2.65 -8.82
N PRO A 48 -16.98 -3.86 -9.21
CA PRO A 48 -18.10 -4.56 -8.58
C PRO A 48 -17.91 -4.77 -7.08
N GLY A 49 -18.91 -4.36 -6.30
CA GLY A 49 -18.92 -4.50 -4.84
C GLY A 49 -18.20 -3.39 -4.07
N ILE A 50 -17.66 -2.37 -4.75
CA ILE A 50 -17.01 -1.23 -4.10
C ILE A 50 -17.93 -0.57 -3.07
N PRO A 51 -17.45 -0.26 -1.85
CA PRO A 51 -18.25 0.50 -0.89
C PRO A 51 -18.54 1.92 -1.41
N GLN A 52 -19.81 2.28 -1.57
CA GLN A 52 -20.25 3.54 -2.19
C GLN A 52 -20.54 4.67 -1.18
N ASN A 53 -19.90 4.67 -0.02
CA ASN A 53 -20.14 5.67 1.02
C ASN A 53 -19.11 6.82 0.98
N ALA A 54 -19.48 7.97 1.57
CA ALA A 54 -18.66 9.18 1.58
C ALA A 54 -17.29 8.98 2.26
N PHE A 55 -17.21 8.14 3.28
CA PHE A 55 -15.96 7.90 4.01
C PHE A 55 -14.96 7.13 3.14
N PHE A 56 -15.43 6.07 2.44
CA PHE A 56 -14.61 5.35 1.47
C PHE A 56 -14.10 6.30 0.37
N PHE A 57 -14.99 7.10 -0.22
CA PHE A 57 -14.63 8.06 -1.26
C PHE A 57 -13.56 9.05 -0.79
N ALA A 58 -13.69 9.60 0.43
CA ALA A 58 -12.71 10.53 0.98
C ALA A 58 -11.31 9.87 1.14
N GLN A 59 -11.26 8.64 1.64
CA GLN A 59 -10.00 7.90 1.79
C GLN A 59 -9.37 7.51 0.45
N ALA A 60 -10.19 7.09 -0.52
CA ALA A 60 -9.74 6.79 -1.88
C ALA A 60 -9.22 8.05 -2.60
N SER A 61 -9.91 9.18 -2.43
CA SER A 61 -9.50 10.48 -2.98
C SER A 61 -8.18 10.96 -2.39
N GLU A 62 -7.95 10.76 -1.09
CA GLU A 62 -6.65 11.04 -0.47
C GLU A 62 -5.54 10.18 -1.09
N GLY A 63 -5.83 8.90 -1.33
CA GLY A 63 -4.93 8.01 -2.08
C GLY A 63 -4.56 8.55 -3.45
N LEU A 64 -5.55 9.06 -4.19
CA LEU A 64 -5.34 9.67 -5.50
C LEU A 64 -4.46 10.93 -5.41
N MET A 65 -4.71 11.82 -4.44
CA MET A 65 -3.87 13.01 -4.23
C MET A 65 -2.42 12.63 -3.95
N LYS A 66 -2.22 11.60 -3.12
CA LYS A 66 -0.90 11.06 -2.83
C LYS A 66 -0.22 10.45 -4.05
N PHE A 67 -0.98 9.79 -4.92
CA PHE A 67 -0.44 9.30 -6.18
C PHE A 67 -0.01 10.45 -7.10
N PHE A 68 -0.80 11.53 -7.20
CA PHE A 68 -0.41 12.71 -7.98
C PHE A 68 0.86 13.38 -7.44
N ASP A 69 1.06 13.42 -6.13
CA ASP A 69 2.36 13.80 -5.55
C ASP A 69 3.48 12.84 -5.98
N CYS A 70 3.25 11.52 -5.93
CA CYS A 70 4.25 10.54 -6.37
C CYS A 70 4.66 10.75 -7.83
N VAL A 71 3.69 11.04 -8.69
CA VAL A 71 3.95 11.40 -10.09
C VAL A 71 4.79 12.66 -10.11
N THR A 72 4.36 13.75 -9.48
CA THR A 72 5.00 15.08 -9.55
C THR A 72 6.41 15.12 -8.99
N CYS A 73 6.67 14.37 -7.92
CA CYS A 73 8.01 14.25 -7.32
C CYS A 73 8.95 13.31 -8.09
N SER A 74 8.42 12.54 -9.04
CA SER A 74 9.20 11.62 -9.86
C SER A 74 9.51 12.19 -11.26
N GLN A 75 10.73 11.93 -11.72
CA GLN A 75 11.14 12.17 -13.12
C GLN A 75 10.88 10.96 -14.02
N GLN A 76 10.44 9.83 -13.44
CA GLN A 76 10.14 8.58 -14.14
C GLN A 76 8.63 8.28 -14.07
N ALA A 77 8.12 7.43 -14.96
CA ALA A 77 6.73 6.99 -14.95
C ALA A 77 6.35 6.31 -13.63
N CYS A 78 5.18 6.64 -13.08
CA CYS A 78 4.64 6.05 -11.85
C CYS A 78 3.36 5.28 -12.18
N ALA A 79 3.24 4.05 -11.68
CA ALA A 79 2.01 3.27 -11.75
C ALA A 79 1.22 3.37 -10.45
N LEU A 80 -0.10 3.50 -10.53
CA LEU A 80 -0.99 3.59 -9.37
C LEU A 80 -1.20 2.19 -8.76
N PRO A 81 -0.81 1.95 -7.49
CA PRO A 81 -0.88 0.62 -6.87
C PRO A 81 -2.26 0.28 -6.27
N SER A 82 -3.25 1.18 -6.30
CA SER A 82 -4.51 1.03 -5.57
C SER A 82 -5.72 1.18 -6.49
N LYS A 83 -6.56 0.13 -6.54
CA LYS A 83 -7.84 0.18 -7.26
C LYS A 83 -8.85 1.12 -6.61
N ALA A 84 -8.77 1.32 -5.29
CA ALA A 84 -9.64 2.27 -4.62
C ALA A 84 -9.38 3.70 -5.11
N ALA A 85 -8.12 4.14 -5.14
CA ALA A 85 -7.74 5.44 -5.69
C ALA A 85 -8.04 5.54 -7.19
N ASP A 86 -7.78 4.48 -7.93
CA ASP A 86 -8.05 4.40 -9.38
C ASP A 86 -9.54 4.58 -9.70
N SER A 87 -10.43 4.04 -8.85
CA SER A 87 -11.88 4.23 -9.02
C SER A 87 -12.31 5.70 -9.00
N VAL A 88 -11.66 6.53 -8.18
CA VAL A 88 -11.92 7.98 -8.13
C VAL A 88 -11.36 8.66 -9.37
N TRP A 89 -10.18 8.24 -9.83
CA TRP A 89 -9.56 8.80 -11.03
C TRP A 89 -10.39 8.49 -12.28
N HIS A 90 -10.81 7.25 -12.48
CA HIS A 90 -11.69 6.85 -13.58
C HIS A 90 -13.01 7.64 -13.55
N ALA A 91 -13.63 7.77 -12.36
CA ALA A 91 -14.86 8.54 -12.22
C ALA A 91 -14.66 10.03 -12.54
N TRP A 92 -13.55 10.64 -12.09
CA TRP A 92 -13.27 12.05 -12.36
C TRP A 92 -12.97 12.29 -13.84
N ASN A 93 -12.16 11.44 -14.46
CA ASN A 93 -11.84 11.53 -15.87
C ASN A 93 -13.10 11.41 -16.75
N LYS A 94 -13.99 10.45 -16.44
CA LYS A 94 -15.29 10.27 -17.12
C LYS A 94 -16.28 11.41 -16.81
N PHE A 95 -16.26 11.97 -15.61
CA PHE A 95 -17.11 13.09 -15.20
C PHE A 95 -16.73 14.38 -15.93
N SER A 96 -15.44 14.74 -15.90
CA SER A 96 -14.89 15.91 -16.60
C SER A 96 -13.36 15.86 -16.59
N SER A 97 -12.77 15.34 -17.67
CA SER A 97 -11.32 15.35 -17.91
C SER A 97 -10.74 16.77 -17.86
N ILE A 98 -11.45 17.76 -18.39
CA ILE A 98 -11.05 19.17 -18.34
C ILE A 98 -10.91 19.68 -16.89
N SER A 99 -11.86 19.33 -16.02
CA SER A 99 -11.79 19.74 -14.61
C SER A 99 -10.63 19.06 -13.87
N LEU A 100 -10.33 17.82 -14.23
CA LEU A 100 -9.21 17.06 -13.68
C LEU A 100 -7.87 17.66 -14.14
N ASP A 101 -7.72 17.95 -15.43
CA ASP A 101 -6.52 18.58 -15.97
C ASP A 101 -6.26 19.96 -15.34
N LYS A 102 -7.31 20.77 -15.20
CA LYS A 102 -7.21 22.07 -14.52
C LYS A 102 -6.77 21.89 -13.06
N PHE A 103 -7.38 20.95 -12.34
CA PHE A 103 -7.03 20.64 -10.96
C PHE A 103 -5.57 20.18 -10.84
N CYS A 104 -5.11 19.29 -11.74
CA CYS A 104 -3.74 18.82 -11.79
C CYS A 104 -2.76 19.97 -12.08
N MET A 105 -3.06 20.83 -13.07
CA MET A 105 -2.25 22.00 -13.39
C MET A 105 -2.15 22.98 -12.21
N GLU A 106 -3.25 23.25 -11.53
CA GLU A 106 -3.32 24.23 -10.43
C GLU A 106 -2.58 23.75 -9.17
N HIS A 107 -2.69 22.46 -8.83
CA HIS A 107 -2.18 21.95 -7.56
C HIS A 107 -0.88 21.15 -7.66
N PHE A 108 -0.58 20.58 -8.83
CA PHE A 108 0.60 19.74 -9.07
C PHE A 108 1.50 20.32 -10.17
N GLY A 109 1.14 21.47 -10.75
CA GLY A 109 1.96 22.21 -11.72
C GLY A 109 2.04 21.58 -13.12
N ARG A 110 1.34 20.45 -13.36
CA ARG A 110 1.28 19.78 -14.65
C ARG A 110 0.01 18.94 -14.79
N THR A 111 -0.41 18.67 -16.02
CA THR A 111 -1.42 17.65 -16.30
C THR A 111 -0.85 16.27 -16.02
N ILE A 112 -1.66 15.39 -15.42
CA ILE A 112 -1.29 14.00 -15.15
C ILE A 112 -2.24 13.12 -15.96
N PRO A 113 -1.81 12.64 -17.16
CA PRO A 113 -2.66 11.81 -17.98
C PRO A 113 -2.96 10.49 -17.27
N HIS A 114 -4.20 10.05 -17.35
CA HIS A 114 -4.54 8.67 -17.02
C HIS A 114 -4.05 7.79 -18.17
N ILE A 115 -3.18 6.84 -17.87
CA ILE A 115 -2.57 5.94 -18.85
C ILE A 115 -3.00 4.53 -18.47
N GLU A 116 -3.69 3.86 -19.39
CA GLU A 116 -4.06 2.46 -19.23
C GLU A 116 -2.83 1.58 -19.12
N HIS A 117 -2.97 0.45 -18.43
CA HIS A 117 -1.83 -0.43 -18.16
C HIS A 117 -1.12 -0.89 -19.45
N SER A 118 -1.86 -1.14 -20.53
CA SER A 118 -1.33 -1.55 -21.84
C SER A 118 -0.45 -0.50 -22.51
N ASP A 119 -0.66 0.78 -22.19
CA ASP A 119 -0.08 1.92 -22.89
C ASP A 119 1.04 2.57 -22.06
N MET A 120 1.33 2.02 -20.88
CA MET A 120 2.35 2.53 -19.98
C MET A 120 3.75 2.35 -20.59
N PRO A 121 4.56 3.42 -20.67
CA PRO A 121 5.90 3.31 -21.21
C PRO A 121 6.82 2.50 -20.28
N GLY A 122 7.47 1.47 -20.84
CA GLY A 122 8.37 0.59 -20.09
C GLY A 122 7.64 -0.55 -19.36
N SER A 123 8.25 -1.06 -18.29
CA SER A 123 7.63 -2.11 -17.47
C SER A 123 6.77 -1.50 -16.37
N ILE A 124 5.52 -1.96 -16.25
CA ILE A 124 4.64 -1.58 -15.13
C ILE A 124 5.31 -1.87 -13.78
N GLU A 125 6.12 -2.93 -13.69
CA GLU A 125 6.83 -3.27 -12.47
C GLU A 125 7.82 -2.17 -12.10
N ASN A 126 8.53 -1.60 -13.09
CA ASN A 126 9.44 -0.48 -12.85
C ASN A 126 8.66 0.77 -12.43
N ALA A 127 7.55 1.07 -13.10
CA ALA A 127 6.71 2.21 -12.73
C ALA A 127 6.07 2.06 -11.33
N LEU A 128 5.75 0.84 -10.92
CA LEU A 128 5.34 0.53 -9.55
C LEU A 128 6.50 0.72 -8.56
N ALA A 129 7.73 0.33 -8.91
CA ALA A 129 8.91 0.52 -8.07
C ALA A 129 9.23 2.01 -7.87
N VAL A 130 9.12 2.81 -8.94
CA VAL A 130 9.21 4.28 -8.88
C VAL A 130 8.17 4.84 -7.90
N CYS A 131 6.90 4.44 -8.06
CA CYS A 131 5.83 4.86 -7.16
C CYS A 131 6.08 4.42 -5.71
N LEU A 132 6.58 3.21 -5.48
CA LEU A 132 6.89 2.67 -4.15
C LEU A 132 7.92 3.53 -3.42
N VAL A 133 9.07 3.77 -4.05
CA VAL A 133 10.16 4.54 -3.44
C VAL A 133 9.72 5.99 -3.20
N THR A 134 8.98 6.58 -4.14
CA THR A 134 8.49 7.95 -4.00
C THR A 134 7.42 8.06 -2.90
N ALA A 135 6.50 7.11 -2.81
CA ALA A 135 5.50 7.05 -1.75
C ALA A 135 6.14 6.87 -0.36
N ARG A 136 7.24 6.12 -0.25
CA ARG A 136 8.03 5.98 0.99
C ARG A 136 8.65 7.31 1.40
N ARG A 137 9.32 8.00 0.48
CA ARG A 137 9.89 9.34 0.72
C ARG A 137 8.82 10.32 1.22
N LEU A 138 7.65 10.34 0.58
CA LEU A 138 6.51 11.18 0.96
C LEU A 138 5.92 10.81 2.33
N ASP A 139 6.08 9.58 2.79
CA ASP A 139 5.66 9.13 4.12
C ASP A 139 6.75 9.32 5.19
N GLY A 140 7.93 9.81 4.83
CA GLY A 140 9.08 9.87 5.74
C GLY A 140 9.67 8.49 6.08
N ILE A 141 9.35 7.48 5.28
CA ILE A 141 9.84 6.11 5.42
C ILE A 141 11.13 5.96 4.60
N SER A 142 12.12 5.23 5.13
CA SER A 142 13.33 4.87 4.37
C SER A 142 12.96 4.15 3.06
N GLU A 143 13.63 4.52 1.97
CA GLU A 143 13.37 4.03 0.59
C GLU A 143 13.36 2.50 0.48
N VAL A 144 14.11 1.86 1.38
CA VAL A 144 14.37 0.42 1.42
C VAL A 144 13.82 -0.26 2.68
N SER A 145 12.97 0.44 3.43
CA SER A 145 12.31 -0.08 4.63
C SER A 145 11.48 -1.34 4.32
N SER A 146 11.27 -2.18 5.33
CA SER A 146 10.25 -3.24 5.30
C SER A 146 8.82 -2.69 5.54
N GLU A 147 8.69 -1.40 5.79
CA GLU A 147 7.39 -0.75 5.89
C GLU A 147 6.78 -0.51 4.49
N VAL A 148 5.48 -0.77 4.38
CA VAL A 148 4.69 -0.56 3.16
C VAL A 148 4.03 0.81 3.24
N PRO A 149 4.28 1.74 2.30
CA PRO A 149 3.72 3.09 2.36
C PRO A 149 2.19 3.07 2.25
N SER A 150 1.54 4.09 2.81
CA SER A 150 0.07 4.06 3.01
C SER A 150 -0.74 4.00 1.70
N LEU A 151 -0.15 4.42 0.58
CA LEU A 151 -0.76 4.31 -0.75
C LEU A 151 -0.86 2.85 -1.21
N PHE A 152 0.15 2.03 -0.91
CA PHE A 152 0.21 0.62 -1.25
C PHE A 152 -0.64 -0.24 -0.31
N THR A 153 -0.87 0.19 0.92
CA THR A 153 -1.77 -0.50 1.86
C THR A 153 -3.24 -0.07 1.72
N LEU A 154 -3.54 0.87 0.81
CA LEU A 154 -4.84 1.52 0.72
C LEU A 154 -5.97 0.53 0.44
N ASP A 155 -5.82 -0.33 -0.57
CA ASP A 155 -6.83 -1.32 -0.95
C ASP A 155 -7.15 -2.28 0.20
N LEU A 156 -6.11 -2.80 0.86
CA LEU A 156 -6.26 -3.68 2.03
C LEU A 156 -6.97 -2.97 3.19
N ARG A 157 -6.58 -1.72 3.49
CA ARG A 157 -7.18 -0.91 4.56
C ARG A 157 -8.66 -0.62 4.29
N LEU A 158 -9.03 -0.35 3.04
CA LEU A 158 -10.40 -0.04 2.63
C LEU A 158 -11.23 -1.29 2.32
N LYS A 159 -10.63 -2.49 2.39
CA LYS A 159 -11.25 -3.75 1.97
C LYS A 159 -11.77 -3.66 0.53
N MET A 160 -10.98 -3.08 -0.36
CA MET A 160 -11.32 -2.92 -1.77
C MET A 160 -11.52 -4.29 -2.43
N PRO A 161 -12.73 -4.61 -2.95
CA PRO A 161 -12.96 -5.84 -3.67
C PRO A 161 -12.05 -5.95 -4.88
N TYR A 162 -11.43 -7.13 -5.06
CA TYR A 162 -10.52 -7.38 -6.19
C TYR A 162 -9.32 -6.43 -6.28
N GLY A 163 -9.01 -5.70 -5.21
CA GLY A 163 -7.81 -4.86 -5.08
C GLY A 163 -6.55 -5.68 -4.82
N TYR A 164 -5.50 -5.00 -4.35
CA TYR A 164 -4.21 -5.60 -4.06
C TYR A 164 -3.84 -5.49 -2.58
N ALA A 165 -3.36 -6.60 -2.01
CA ALA A 165 -2.85 -6.64 -0.65
C ALA A 165 -1.32 -6.73 -0.67
N TYR A 166 -0.66 -5.57 -0.51
CA TYR A 166 0.80 -5.47 -0.43
C TYR A 166 1.29 -5.76 0.99
N GLN A 167 2.32 -6.59 1.11
CA GLN A 167 2.92 -6.94 2.39
C GLN A 167 4.36 -7.45 2.22
N HIS A 168 5.15 -7.33 3.28
CA HIS A 168 6.49 -7.93 3.35
C HIS A 168 6.41 -9.36 3.87
N ILE A 169 7.02 -10.30 3.14
CA ILE A 169 7.26 -11.67 3.60
C ILE A 169 8.73 -12.00 3.38
N ALA A 170 9.42 -12.40 4.45
CA ALA A 170 10.84 -12.78 4.41
C ALA A 170 11.71 -11.74 3.67
N ASP A 171 11.61 -10.48 4.10
CA ASP A 171 12.33 -9.31 3.57
C ASP A 171 12.07 -8.99 2.08
N ARG A 172 10.99 -9.52 1.52
CA ARG A 172 10.54 -9.20 0.16
C ARG A 172 9.15 -8.59 0.19
N LEU A 173 9.02 -7.44 -0.46
CA LEU A 173 7.72 -6.86 -0.74
C LEU A 173 7.05 -7.64 -1.87
N GLY A 174 5.87 -8.18 -1.58
CA GLY A 174 5.00 -8.79 -2.57
C GLY A 174 3.59 -8.23 -2.47
N PHE A 175 2.75 -8.68 -3.38
CA PHE A 175 1.32 -8.45 -3.30
C PHE A 175 0.54 -9.70 -3.70
N GLN A 176 -0.69 -9.79 -3.25
CA GLN A 176 -1.63 -10.81 -3.66
C GLN A 176 -2.98 -10.18 -3.99
N PRO A 177 -3.77 -10.77 -4.90
CA PRO A 177 -5.10 -10.26 -5.20
C PRO A 177 -6.03 -10.36 -3.98
N MET A 178 -7.04 -9.49 -3.96
CA MET A 178 -8.08 -9.53 -2.94
C MET A 178 -9.34 -10.19 -3.50
N THR A 179 -10.10 -10.83 -2.61
CA THR A 179 -11.41 -11.42 -2.95
C THR A 179 -12.46 -10.34 -3.16
N SER A 180 -13.65 -10.74 -3.61
CA SER A 180 -14.84 -9.89 -3.68
C SER A 180 -15.26 -9.26 -2.34
N LYS A 181 -14.80 -9.82 -1.21
CA LYS A 181 -15.04 -9.30 0.14
C LYS A 181 -13.91 -8.42 0.67
N GLY A 182 -12.94 -8.08 -0.17
CA GLY A 182 -11.79 -7.27 0.23
C GLY A 182 -10.84 -7.98 1.20
N LYS A 183 -10.74 -9.31 1.12
CA LYS A 183 -9.75 -10.09 1.89
C LYS A 183 -8.64 -10.58 0.97
N ALA A 184 -7.39 -10.45 1.39
CA ALA A 184 -6.24 -10.99 0.68
C ALA A 184 -6.40 -12.51 0.46
N SER A 185 -6.18 -12.98 -0.77
CA SER A 185 -6.28 -14.41 -1.11
C SER A 185 -5.39 -14.75 -2.31
N GLY A 186 -5.08 -16.04 -2.51
CA GLY A 186 -4.24 -16.51 -3.60
C GLY A 186 -2.74 -16.43 -3.30
N SER A 187 -1.95 -16.72 -4.33
CA SER A 187 -0.49 -16.76 -4.27
C SER A 187 0.12 -15.36 -4.22
N MET A 188 1.21 -15.23 -3.47
CA MET A 188 1.97 -13.98 -3.44
C MET A 188 2.80 -13.81 -4.72
N HIS A 189 2.69 -12.64 -5.33
CA HIS A 189 3.54 -12.18 -6.41
C HIS A 189 4.62 -11.25 -5.87
N PHE A 190 5.87 -11.48 -6.26
CA PHE A 190 7.02 -10.69 -5.83
C PHE A 190 7.68 -10.05 -7.07
N PRO A 191 7.34 -8.78 -7.40
CA PRO A 191 7.95 -8.10 -8.54
C PRO A 191 9.47 -8.03 -8.39
N HIS A 192 10.20 -8.34 -9.46
CA HIS A 192 11.66 -8.24 -9.46
C HIS A 192 12.11 -6.78 -9.26
N SER A 193 11.32 -5.83 -9.75
CA SER A 193 11.54 -4.38 -9.61
C SER A 193 11.58 -3.88 -8.16
N PHE A 194 11.03 -4.62 -7.20
CA PHE A 194 11.04 -4.25 -5.78
C PHE A 194 12.32 -4.68 -5.06
N GLN A 195 13.18 -5.48 -5.69
CA GLN A 195 14.42 -5.93 -5.06
C GLN A 195 15.43 -4.77 -4.96
N PRO A 196 16.20 -4.66 -3.85
CA PRO A 196 17.15 -3.58 -3.67
C PRO A 196 18.15 -3.39 -4.82
N ALA A 197 18.65 -4.49 -5.39
CA ALA A 197 19.57 -4.44 -6.53
C ALA A 197 18.91 -3.80 -7.77
N GLN A 198 17.63 -4.10 -8.01
CA GLN A 198 16.89 -3.53 -9.12
C GLN A 198 16.52 -2.06 -8.86
N LEU A 199 16.21 -1.69 -7.62
CA LEU A 199 16.00 -0.29 -7.23
C LEU A 199 17.27 0.55 -7.47
N LEU A 200 18.44 0.01 -7.16
CA LEU A 200 19.74 0.65 -7.44
C LEU A 200 19.96 0.77 -8.96
N ALA A 201 19.71 -0.31 -9.71
CA ALA A 201 19.87 -0.31 -11.18
C ALA A 201 18.93 0.69 -11.88
N LEU A 202 17.74 0.95 -11.32
CA LEU A 202 16.80 1.96 -11.79
C LEU A 202 17.14 3.39 -11.31
N GLY A 203 18.21 3.55 -10.52
CA GLY A 203 18.61 4.82 -9.93
C GLY A 203 17.60 5.36 -8.91
N LEU A 204 16.72 4.51 -8.37
CA LEU A 204 15.71 4.91 -7.39
C LEU A 204 16.30 5.04 -5.99
N ILE A 205 17.34 4.28 -5.69
CA ILE A 205 18.14 4.39 -4.47
C ILE A 205 19.60 4.62 -4.86
N ASN A 206 20.37 5.24 -3.97
CA ASN A 206 21.81 5.42 -4.20
C ASN A 206 22.62 4.24 -3.66
N GLN A 207 23.90 4.17 -4.07
CA GLN A 207 24.83 3.11 -3.66
C GLN A 207 24.98 3.01 -2.14
N TYR A 208 25.01 4.14 -1.44
CA TYR A 208 25.14 4.18 0.02
C TYR A 208 23.93 3.52 0.72
N THR A 209 22.72 3.82 0.29
CA THR A 209 21.48 3.18 0.78
C THR A 209 21.48 1.68 0.51
N PHE A 210 21.95 1.25 -0.66
CA PHE A 210 22.06 -0.17 -1.00
C PHE A 210 23.08 -0.90 -0.12
N GLU A 211 24.25 -0.31 0.12
CA GLU A 211 25.28 -0.89 1.00
C GLU A 211 24.83 -0.99 2.45
N GLN A 212 24.05 -0.02 2.95
CA GLN A 212 23.46 -0.09 4.30
C GLN A 212 22.56 -1.31 4.48
N LEU A 213 21.84 -1.74 3.44
CA LEU A 213 21.04 -2.97 3.49
C LEU A 213 21.89 -4.24 3.53
N LEU A 214 23.04 -4.23 2.83
CA LEU A 214 23.98 -5.34 2.76
C LEU A 214 24.85 -5.48 4.00
N GLN A 215 24.70 -4.61 5.01
CA GLN A 215 25.35 -4.73 6.30
C GLN A 215 24.36 -5.17 7.40
N PRO A 216 23.97 -6.47 7.48
CA PRO A 216 23.11 -6.96 8.56
C PRO A 216 23.70 -6.89 9.98
N SER A 217 24.91 -6.35 10.20
CA SER A 217 25.75 -6.72 11.36
C SER A 217 26.04 -5.65 12.42
N LEU A 218 25.57 -4.40 12.31
CA LEU A 218 25.88 -3.37 13.35
C LEU A 218 24.70 -2.97 14.25
N ALA A 219 23.44 -3.15 13.84
CA ALA A 219 22.28 -2.78 14.65
C ALA A 219 21.83 -3.91 15.61
N SER A 220 21.86 -5.16 15.15
CA SER A 220 21.43 -6.31 15.98
C SER A 220 22.39 -6.66 17.12
N ASN A 221 23.64 -6.17 17.09
CA ASN A 221 24.61 -6.34 18.18
C ASN A 221 24.62 -5.19 19.21
N ARG A 222 24.07 -4.01 18.89
CA ARG A 222 24.11 -2.87 19.82
C ARG A 222 23.11 -3.04 20.97
N ASN A 223 21.99 -3.72 20.75
CA ASN A 223 21.02 -4.06 21.80
C ASN A 223 21.37 -5.34 22.57
N ARG A 224 22.32 -6.16 22.08
CA ARG A 224 22.77 -7.39 22.78
C ARG A 224 24.05 -7.17 23.60
N ALA A 225 24.89 -6.22 23.22
CA ALA A 225 26.10 -5.84 23.96
C ALA A 225 25.81 -4.95 25.19
N ALA A 226 24.68 -4.22 25.23
CA ALA A 226 24.29 -3.40 26.37
C ALA A 226 23.70 -4.20 27.56
N SER A 227 23.54 -5.52 27.43
CA SER A 227 22.99 -6.38 28.50
C SER A 227 24.01 -7.39 29.07
N LYS A 228 25.29 -7.30 28.70
CA LYS A 228 26.35 -8.21 29.18
C LYS A 228 27.68 -7.52 29.52
N THR A 229 27.63 -6.36 30.15
CA THR A 229 28.78 -5.81 30.89
C THR A 229 28.32 -5.37 32.27
N ASN A 230 28.29 -6.31 33.21
CA ASN A 230 28.46 -6.07 34.65
C ASN A 230 28.62 -7.40 35.38
N HIS A 231 29.74 -8.09 35.14
CA HIS A 231 30.27 -9.08 36.08
C HIS A 231 31.80 -9.14 35.99
N SER A 232 32.44 -8.35 36.86
CA SER A 232 33.65 -8.77 37.58
C SER A 232 33.95 -7.79 38.72
N SER A 233 33.56 -8.21 39.93
CA SER A 233 34.31 -8.16 41.21
C SER A 233 34.96 -6.85 41.69
N SER A 234 34.44 -6.30 42.79
CA SER A 234 35.23 -5.90 43.97
C SER A 234 34.35 -5.74 45.22
N ASP A 235 34.94 -6.08 46.37
CA ASP A 235 34.43 -6.20 47.73
C ASP A 235 33.59 -5.04 48.31
N GLY A 236 32.75 -5.37 49.30
CA GLY A 236 32.20 -4.38 50.24
C GLY A 236 30.93 -4.83 50.98
N SER A 237 31.09 -5.23 52.24
CA SER A 237 30.05 -5.61 53.22
C SER A 237 28.88 -4.63 53.39
N SER A 238 27.67 -5.12 53.71
CA SER A 238 26.94 -4.87 54.98
C SER A 238 25.41 -5.04 54.87
N CYS A 239 24.90 -5.88 55.80
CA CYS A 239 23.57 -5.96 56.46
C CYS A 239 22.23 -5.79 55.71
N GLY A 240 21.33 -6.75 55.95
CA GLY A 240 19.87 -6.53 55.93
C GLY A 240 19.05 -7.70 55.38
N SER A 241 18.48 -8.51 56.28
CA SER A 241 17.40 -9.50 56.08
C SER A 241 16.26 -8.96 55.17
N PHE A 242 15.41 -9.74 54.50
CA PHE A 242 14.46 -10.74 55.00
C PHE A 242 14.05 -11.75 53.90
N SER A 243 13.77 -12.98 54.33
CA SER A 243 13.19 -14.09 53.57
C SER A 243 11.77 -13.81 53.06
N ILE A 244 11.37 -14.44 51.95
CA ILE A 244 10.16 -15.30 51.84
C ILE A 244 10.14 -16.02 50.47
N ASP A 245 9.73 -17.28 50.56
CA ASP A 245 9.63 -18.35 49.56
C ASP A 245 8.67 -18.12 48.38
N SER A 246 8.79 -19.03 47.41
CA SER A 246 7.75 -19.64 46.54
C SER A 246 7.97 -19.32 45.05
N GLY A 247 8.08 -20.26 44.12
CA GLY A 247 7.95 -21.71 44.15
C GLY A 247 8.27 -22.24 42.74
N SER A 248 8.92 -23.40 42.70
CA SER A 248 9.29 -24.15 41.51
C SER A 248 8.06 -24.79 40.85
N SER A 249 7.94 -24.74 39.52
CA SER A 249 7.49 -25.89 38.73
C SER A 249 7.83 -25.68 37.25
N SER A 250 8.83 -26.45 36.83
CA SER A 250 9.12 -26.89 35.48
C SER A 250 8.01 -27.80 34.96
N ASP A 251 7.64 -27.66 33.69
CA ASP A 251 7.17 -28.78 32.88
C ASP A 251 7.43 -28.57 31.38
N CYS A 252 7.62 -29.70 30.72
CA CYS A 252 8.42 -29.86 29.50
C CYS A 252 7.53 -30.37 28.33
N SER A 253 7.77 -29.83 27.12
CA SER A 253 7.76 -30.56 25.82
C SER A 253 6.41 -31.10 25.27
N PRO A 254 6.35 -31.68 24.05
CA PRO A 254 6.93 -31.28 22.75
C PRO A 254 5.95 -31.42 21.55
N GLY A 255 6.38 -30.89 20.39
CA GLY A 255 6.14 -31.50 19.06
C GLY A 255 4.82 -31.17 18.34
N HIS A 256 4.91 -30.82 17.05
CA HIS A 256 4.33 -31.58 15.93
C HIS A 256 4.91 -31.08 14.60
N SER A 257 5.47 -32.02 13.87
CA SER A 257 5.90 -31.99 12.48
C SER A 257 4.69 -32.04 11.52
N GLY A 258 4.86 -31.51 10.32
CA GLY A 258 3.86 -31.59 9.26
C GLY A 258 4.44 -31.25 7.89
N ASP A 259 5.16 -32.21 7.32
CA ASP A 259 5.52 -32.27 5.90
C ASP A 259 4.26 -32.44 5.03
N CYS A 260 4.15 -31.65 3.96
CA CYS A 260 3.31 -31.97 2.80
C CYS A 260 4.07 -31.57 1.53
N GLY A 261 4.57 -32.57 0.82
CA GLY A 261 5.18 -32.42 -0.50
C GLY A 261 4.16 -32.41 -1.66
N GLY A 262 4.67 -31.93 -2.80
CA GLY A 262 4.39 -32.43 -4.15
C GLY A 262 2.98 -32.28 -4.74
N SER A 263 2.83 -31.47 -5.79
CA SER A 263 2.75 -31.98 -7.18
C SER A 263 2.25 -30.92 -8.16
N SER A 264 2.80 -31.01 -9.37
CA SER A 264 2.63 -30.15 -10.52
C SER A 264 1.37 -30.48 -11.34
N CYS A 265 0.68 -29.44 -11.83
CA CYS A 265 -0.04 -29.36 -13.11
C CYS A 265 -0.28 -27.86 -13.36
N GLY A 266 0.00 -27.22 -14.50
CA GLY A 266 0.04 -27.70 -15.87
C GLY A 266 -1.33 -27.47 -16.52
N SER A 267 -1.58 -26.27 -17.07
CA SER A 267 -2.21 -26.05 -18.38
C SER A 267 -2.60 -24.60 -18.65
N SER A 268 -2.20 -24.17 -19.83
CA SER A 268 -2.55 -22.96 -20.56
C SER A 268 -3.99 -22.98 -21.08
N CYS A 269 -4.58 -21.80 -21.33
CA CYS A 269 -5.42 -21.57 -22.51
C CYS A 269 -5.57 -20.05 -22.76
N GLY A 270 -4.93 -19.59 -23.84
CA GLY A 270 -5.33 -18.40 -24.57
C GLY A 270 -6.35 -18.76 -25.65
N SER A 271 -7.10 -17.76 -26.12
CA SER A 271 -7.76 -17.58 -27.44
C SER A 271 -8.81 -16.47 -27.29
N SER A 272 -9.27 -15.73 -28.30
CA SER A 272 -8.77 -15.17 -29.56
C SER A 272 -9.99 -14.44 -30.17
N CYS A 273 -9.72 -13.40 -30.98
CA CYS A 273 -10.50 -12.84 -32.11
C CYS A 273 -12.04 -13.00 -32.20
N GLY A 274 -12.71 -11.87 -32.47
CA GLY A 274 -14.03 -11.82 -33.10
C GLY A 274 -14.23 -10.51 -33.84
N GLY A 275 -13.87 -10.49 -35.12
CA GLY A 275 -14.22 -9.41 -36.05
C GLY A 275 -15.68 -9.50 -36.50
N GLY A 276 -16.27 -8.35 -36.82
CA GLY A 276 -17.62 -8.22 -37.35
C GLY A 276 -17.75 -6.97 -38.20
N CYS A 277 -17.89 -7.19 -39.49
CA CYS A 277 -18.14 -6.26 -40.58
C CYS A 277 -19.52 -5.59 -40.50
N GLY A 278 -19.63 -4.38 -41.07
CA GLY A 278 -20.89 -3.68 -41.26
C GLY A 278 -20.77 -2.63 -42.35
N SER A 279 -20.99 -3.06 -43.59
CA SER A 279 -21.23 -2.21 -44.75
C SER A 279 -22.74 -2.01 -44.89
N SER A 280 -23.19 -0.76 -44.96
CA SER A 280 -24.38 -0.28 -45.70
C SER A 280 -24.36 1.24 -45.69
#